data_AF-A0A383B5S8-F1
#
_entry.id   AF-A0A383B5S8-F1
#
_cell.length_a   1.000
_cell.length_b   1.000
_cell.length_c   1.000
_cell.angle_alpha   90.00
_cell.angle_beta   90.00
_cell.angle_gamma   90.00
#
_symmetry.space_group_name_H-M   'P 1'
#
loop_
_entity.id
_entity.type
_entity.pdbx_description
1 polymer ?
#
loop_
_entity_poly.entity_id
_entity_poly.type
_entity_poly.pdbx_seq_one_letter_code
_entity_poly.pdbx_strand_id
1 'polypeptide(L)' 'MGGWNYAFQNFDSTKHVRAAIREKTISHKHAREIAVAIKGLSLEKARDYLLSVVELKRS' A
#
# COMPACT_ATOMS: atom_id res chain seq x y z
N MET A 1 -25.88 -5.23 6.71
CA MET A 1 -24.91 -6.35 6.83
C MET A 1 -23.52 -5.76 6.75
N GLY A 2 -22.78 -5.81 7.86
CA GLY A 2 -21.51 -5.10 8.04
C GLY A 2 -20.35 -5.87 7.40
N GLY A 3 -19.80 -5.33 6.32
CA GLY A 3 -18.57 -5.78 5.69
C GLY A 3 -17.59 -4.62 5.53
N TRP A 4 -16.31 -4.93 5.36
CA TRP A 4 -15.27 -3.93 5.14
C TRP A 4 -15.40 -3.32 3.74
N ASN A 5 -15.34 -1.99 3.66
CA ASN A 5 -15.41 -1.25 2.40
C ASN A 5 -14.12 -0.46 2.15
N TYR A 6 -13.91 -0.04 0.90
CA TYR A 6 -12.79 0.80 0.49
C TYR A 6 -13.22 2.26 0.44
N ALA A 7 -12.35 3.18 0.89
CA ALA A 7 -12.60 4.62 0.79
C ALA A 7 -12.40 5.18 -0.64
N PHE A 8 -11.74 4.42 -1.52
CA PHE A 8 -11.50 4.84 -2.91
C PHE A 8 -12.80 4.81 -3.73
N GLN A 9 -13.19 6.00 -4.22
CA GLN A 9 -14.36 6.21 -5.08
C GLN A 9 -14.02 6.03 -6.56
N ASN A 10 -15.03 5.93 -7.44
CA ASN A 10 -14.88 5.83 -8.91
C ASN A 10 -14.05 4.62 -9.38
N PHE A 11 -14.34 3.45 -8.84
CA PHE A 11 -13.63 2.23 -9.19
C PHE A 11 -14.16 1.60 -10.48
N ASP A 12 -13.30 1.58 -11.50
CA ASP A 12 -13.45 0.79 -12.71
C ASP A 12 -12.79 -0.59 -12.55
N SER A 13 -13.59 -1.66 -12.58
CA SER A 13 -13.12 -3.05 -12.43
C SER A 13 -12.27 -3.54 -13.60
N THR A 14 -12.28 -2.85 -14.74
CA THR A 14 -11.50 -3.22 -15.93
C THR A 14 -10.09 -2.63 -15.92
N LYS A 15 -9.85 -1.61 -15.08
CA LYS A 15 -8.58 -0.84 -15.04
C LYS A 15 -7.91 -0.84 -13.69
N HIS A 16 -8.67 -0.99 -12.61
CA HIS A 16 -8.15 -0.85 -11.25
C HIS A 16 -8.08 -2.20 -10.53
N VAL A 17 -7.07 -2.35 -9.68
CA VAL A 17 -6.90 -3.49 -8.78
C VAL A 17 -6.99 -2.99 -7.33
N ARG A 18 -7.60 -3.79 -6.46
CA ARG A 18 -7.72 -3.50 -5.02
C ARG A 18 -7.16 -4.67 -4.22
N ALA A 19 -6.45 -4.34 -3.15
CA ALA A 19 -6.00 -5.28 -2.14
C ALA A 19 -6.15 -4.65 -0.76
N ALA A 20 -6.44 -5.48 0.25
CA ALA A 20 -6.49 -5.05 1.63
C ALA A 20 -5.90 -6.13 2.53
N ILE A 21 -5.05 -5.71 3.47
CA ILE A 21 -4.62 -6.53 4.59
C ILE A 21 -5.36 -6.04 5.85
N ARG A 22 -5.78 -6.98 6.70
CA ARG A 22 -6.53 -6.72 7.93
C ARG A 22 -5.88 -7.45 9.10
N GLU A 23 -6.10 -6.95 10.31
CA GLU A 23 -5.74 -7.60 11.58
C GLU A 23 -4.26 -8.00 11.70
N LYS A 24 -3.35 -7.23 11.09
CA LYS A 24 -1.92 -7.49 11.16
C LYS A 24 -1.28 -6.73 12.32
N THR A 25 -0.40 -7.42 13.04
CA THR A 25 0.40 -6.90 14.16
C THR A 25 1.58 -6.03 13.67
N ILE A 26 1.28 -4.90 13.02
CA ILE A 26 2.26 -3.91 12.59
C ILE A 26 1.94 -2.53 13.18
N SER A 27 2.96 -1.69 13.36
CA SER A 27 2.76 -0.32 13.79
C SER A 27 1.96 0.47 12.76
N HIS A 28 0.79 0.97 13.16
CA HIS A 28 -0.07 1.76 12.29
C HIS A 28 0.59 3.09 11.86
N LYS A 29 1.52 3.63 12.66
CA LYS A 29 2.26 4.86 12.33
C LYS A 29 3.23 4.61 11.18
N HIS A 30 4.04 3.56 11.28
CA HIS A 30 4.99 3.21 10.21
C HIS A 30 4.27 2.80 8.93
N ALA A 31 3.18 2.04 9.03
CA ALA A 31 2.40 1.64 7.87
C ALA A 31 1.85 2.86 7.09
N ARG A 32 1.42 3.92 7.78
CA ARG A 32 0.93 5.15 7.14
C ARG A 32 2.04 5.85 6.36
N GLU A 33 3.21 6.05 6.96
CA GLU A 33 4.32 6.75 6.31
C GLU A 33 4.88 5.95 5.12
N ILE A 34 4.97 4.62 5.23
CA ILE A 34 5.34 3.74 4.11
C ILE A 34 4.34 3.87 2.96
N ALA A 35 3.03 3.86 3.27
CA ALA A 35 1.99 4.00 2.24
C ALA A 35 2.03 5.37 1.55
N VAL A 36 2.38 6.44 2.28
CA VAL A 36 2.59 7.78 1.71
C VAL A 36 3.80 7.79 0.78
N ALA A 37 4.91 7.16 1.17
CA ALA A 37 6.15 7.13 0.39
C ALA A 37 6.00 6.44 -0.97
N ILE A 38 5.19 5.38 -1.06
CA ILE A 38 4.98 4.63 -2.31
C ILE A 38 3.83 5.16 -3.19
N LYS A 39 3.07 6.16 -2.71
CA LYS A 39 1.90 6.67 -3.42
C LYS A 39 2.31 7.38 -4.73
N GLY A 40 1.76 6.91 -5.85
CA GLY A 40 2.01 7.49 -7.17
C GLY A 40 3.19 6.88 -7.93
N LEU A 41 3.89 5.91 -7.35
CA LEU A 41 4.89 5.11 -8.05
C LEU A 41 4.23 4.05 -8.93
N SER A 42 4.95 3.59 -9.97
CA SER A 42 4.60 2.35 -10.66
C SER A 42 4.85 1.14 -9.75
N LEU A 43 4.25 0.00 -10.06
CA LEU A 43 4.38 -1.22 -9.26
C LEU A 43 5.84 -1.67 -9.14
N GLU A 44 6.60 -1.59 -10.21
CA GLU A 44 8.01 -1.99 -10.28
C GLU A 44 8.85 -1.07 -9.40
N LYS A 45 8.70 0.25 -9.56
CA LYS A 45 9.43 1.23 -8.75
C LYS A 45 9.10 1.13 -7.27
N ALA A 46 7.83 0.91 -6.93
CA ALA A 46 7.42 0.72 -5.53
C ALA A 46 8.04 -0.56 -4.94
N ARG A 47 8.09 -1.65 -5.72
CA ARG A 47 8.72 -2.91 -5.30
C ARG A 47 10.21 -2.73 -5.03
N ASP A 48 10.93 -2.15 -5.98
CA ASP A 48 12.37 -1.93 -5.87
C ASP A 48 12.71 -0.99 -4.70
N TYR A 49 11.89 0.04 -4.49
CA TYR A 49 12.00 0.95 -3.35
C TYR A 49 11.86 0.20 -2.01
N LEU A 50 10.80 -0.61 -1.85
CA LEU A 50 10.55 -1.36 -0.61
C LEU A 50 11.64 -2.40 -0.35
N LEU A 51 12.15 -3.08 -1.39
CA LEU A 51 13.28 -4.00 -1.25
C LEU A 51 14.55 -3.28 -0.78
N SER A 52 14.83 -2.10 -1.34
CA SER A 52 15.98 -1.28 -0.93
C SER A 52 15.90 -0.83 0.54
N VAL A 53 14.68 -0.56 1.05
CA VAL A 53 14.44 -0.22 2.46
C VAL A 53 14.70 -1.43 3.36
N VAL A 54 14.26 -2.63 2.96
CA VAL A 54 14.54 -3.87 3.69
C VAL A 54 16.04 -4.16 3.76
N GLU A 55 16.77 -3.87 2.67
CA GLU A 55 18.23 -3.99 2.61
C GLU A 55 18.98 -2.84 3.32
N LEU A 56 18.26 -1.88 3.93
CA LEU A 56 18.81 -0.70 4.60
C LEU A 56 19.70 0.19 3.71
N LYS A 57 19.52 0.10 2.38
CA LYS A 57 20.22 0.94 1.40
C LYS A 57 19.54 2.31 1.22
N ARG A 58 18.32 2.45 1.73
CA ARG A 58 17.50 3.65 1.59
C ARG A 58 16.60 3.82 2.82
N SER A 59 16.43 5.07 3.26
CA SER A 59 15.56 5.49 4.37
C SER A 59 14.27 6.14 3.85
#